data_AF-A0A101X1E4-F1
#
_entry.id   AF-A0A101X1E4-F1
#
_cell.length_a   1.000
_cell.length_b   1.000
_cell.length_c   1.000
_cell.angle_alpha   90.00
_cell.angle_beta   90.00
_cell.angle_gamma   90.00
#
_symmetry.space_group_name_H-M   'P 1'
#
loop_
_entity.id
_entity.type
_entity.pdbx_description
1 polymer ?
#
loop_
_entity_poly.entity_id
_entity_poly.type
_entity_poly.pdbx_seq_one_letter_code
_entity_poly.pdbx_strand_id
1 'polypeptide(L)'
;MGLGGLKPTYGALIIQAEAALVSSMLYLMPWTAPYMLIVIAATVTIPSINRSIYSPSFQRQTAWVLLALSIMEALTGFAAGPVSSNLITAATGGLLTRGVGLELHLLLIDPLAFFFTLHIASGIGLALIRRGVRWTPIYTIVIPALLLLGFATVIYLDSLFFF
;
A
#
# COMPACT_ATOMS: atom_id res chain seq x y z
N MET A 1 -4.00 36.06 -19.38
CA MET A 1 -4.55 34.73 -19.04
C MET A 1 -3.45 33.70 -19.28
N GLY A 2 -2.73 33.31 -18.23
CA GLY A 2 -1.67 32.30 -18.30
C GLY A 2 -2.17 31.01 -17.66
N LEU A 3 -2.13 29.92 -18.43
CA LEU A 3 -2.65 28.60 -18.06
C LEU A 3 -2.14 28.16 -16.69
N GLY A 4 -3.09 27.94 -15.77
CA GLY A 4 -2.83 27.45 -14.43
C GLY A 4 -2.11 26.11 -14.49
N GLY A 5 -0.91 26.07 -13.92
CA GLY A 5 -0.11 24.86 -13.81
C GLY A 5 -0.92 23.76 -13.14
N LEU A 6 -1.05 22.63 -13.85
CA LEU A 6 -1.52 21.38 -13.27
C LEU A 6 -0.67 21.10 -12.03
N LYS A 7 -1.31 21.16 -10.86
CA LYS A 7 -0.63 20.96 -9.58
C LYS A 7 -0.03 19.55 -9.55
N PRO A 8 1.24 19.38 -9.14
CA PRO A 8 1.94 18.09 -9.13
C PRO A 8 1.33 17.03 -8.20
N THR A 9 0.34 17.39 -7.38
CA THR A 9 -0.45 16.47 -6.54
C THR A 9 -1.24 15.43 -7.33
N TYR A 10 -1.61 15.69 -8.59
CA TYR A 10 -2.36 14.72 -9.40
C TYR A 10 -1.51 13.50 -9.77
N GLY A 11 -0.21 13.67 -10.00
CA GLY A 11 0.68 12.57 -10.39
C GLY A 11 0.85 11.52 -9.30
N ALA A 12 1.11 11.93 -8.06
CA ALA A 12 1.30 11.00 -6.95
C ALA A 12 0.01 10.22 -6.61
N LEU A 13 -1.15 10.85 -6.75
CA LEU A 13 -2.45 10.26 -6.44
C LEU A 13 -2.88 9.24 -7.52
N ILE A 14 -2.60 9.55 -8.79
CA ILE A 14 -2.79 8.61 -9.91
C ILE A 14 -1.87 7.40 -9.73
N ILE A 15 -0.58 7.62 -9.44
CA ILE A 15 0.38 6.53 -9.22
C ILE A 15 -0.02 5.65 -8.02
N GLN A 16 -0.55 6.24 -6.94
CA GLN A 16 -1.07 5.48 -5.79
C GLN A 16 -2.32 4.68 -6.16
N ALA A 17 -3.24 5.24 -6.94
CA ALA A 17 -4.44 4.54 -7.39
C ALA A 17 -4.10 3.39 -8.34
N GLU A 18 -3.18 3.61 -9.29
CA GLU A 18 -2.65 2.58 -10.17
C GLU A 18 -1.93 1.50 -9.37
N ALA A 19 -1.12 1.86 -8.39
CA ALA A 19 -0.47 0.89 -7.51
C ALA A 19 -1.47 0.08 -6.67
N ALA A 20 -2.56 0.70 -6.19
CA ALA A 20 -3.64 0.00 -5.49
C ALA A 20 -4.36 -1.01 -6.40
N LEU A 21 -4.62 -0.61 -7.64
CA LEU A 21 -5.23 -1.48 -8.66
C LEU A 21 -4.30 -2.62 -9.08
N VAL A 22 -3.02 -2.35 -9.32
CA VAL A 22 -2.05 -3.37 -9.70
C VAL A 22 -1.73 -4.30 -8.52
N SER A 23 -1.71 -3.80 -7.29
CA SER A 23 -1.56 -4.67 -6.10
C SER A 23 -2.76 -5.57 -5.89
N SER A 24 -3.98 -5.09 -6.05
CA SER A 24 -5.16 -5.97 -6.00
C SER A 24 -5.22 -6.97 -7.17
N MET A 25 -4.52 -6.67 -8.28
CA MET A 25 -4.34 -7.61 -9.39
C MET A 25 -3.27 -8.67 -9.16
N LEU A 26 -2.39 -8.57 -8.16
CA LEU A 26 -1.41 -9.64 -7.86
C LEU A 26 -2.11 -10.95 -7.48
N TYR A 27 -3.16 -10.86 -6.67
CA TYR A 27 -4.04 -11.99 -6.36
C TYR A 27 -4.65 -12.65 -7.61
N LEU A 28 -5.10 -11.86 -8.59
CA LEU A 28 -5.75 -12.37 -9.80
C LEU A 28 -4.77 -12.74 -10.92
N MET A 29 -3.59 -12.11 -10.94
CA MET A 29 -2.59 -12.17 -11.99
C MET A 29 -1.18 -12.01 -11.38
N PRO A 30 -0.62 -13.09 -10.78
CA PRO A 30 0.66 -13.03 -10.07
C PRO A 30 1.84 -12.54 -10.93
N TRP A 31 1.76 -12.71 -12.26
CA TRP A 31 2.77 -12.21 -13.21
C TRP A 31 2.86 -10.68 -13.31
N THR A 32 1.94 -9.93 -12.68
CA THR A 32 1.98 -8.45 -12.62
C THR A 32 2.92 -7.91 -11.55
N ALA A 33 3.50 -8.76 -10.68
CA ALA A 33 4.47 -8.39 -9.65
C ALA A 33 5.61 -7.46 -10.10
N PRO A 34 6.22 -7.62 -11.30
CA PRO A 34 7.29 -6.73 -11.75
C PRO A 34 6.84 -5.27 -11.93
N TYR A 35 5.57 -5.05 -12.31
CA TYR A 35 5.03 -3.70 -12.50
C TYR A 35 4.89 -2.95 -11.17
N MET A 36 4.57 -3.65 -10.08
CA MET A 36 4.55 -3.08 -8.74
C MET A 36 5.94 -2.60 -8.29
N LEU A 37 6.98 -3.37 -8.58
CA LEU A 37 8.36 -2.99 -8.27
C LEU A 37 8.79 -1.73 -9.05
N ILE A 38 8.32 -1.57 -10.29
CA ILE A 38 8.56 -0.37 -11.10
C ILE A 38 7.83 0.85 -10.52
N VAL A 39 6.59 0.71 -10.07
CA VAL A 39 5.82 1.80 -9.45
C VAL A 39 6.43 2.22 -8.09
N ILE A 40 6.93 1.25 -7.32
CA ILE A 40 7.73 1.50 -6.12
C ILE A 40 9.00 2.28 -6.48
N ALA A 41 9.76 1.82 -7.48
CA ALA A 41 10.99 2.49 -7.89
C ALA A 41 10.74 3.92 -8.42
N ALA A 42 9.63 4.14 -9.12
CA ALA A 42 9.22 5.43 -9.67
C ALA A 42 8.79 6.42 -8.57
N THR A 43 8.17 5.96 -7.50
CA THR A 43 7.79 6.83 -6.36
C THR A 43 9.00 7.27 -5.53
N VAL A 44 10.04 6.44 -5.46
CA VAL A 44 11.23 6.65 -4.64
C VAL A 44 12.23 7.66 -5.23
N THR A 45 12.32 7.77 -6.56
CA THR A 45 13.44 8.43 -7.25
C THR A 45 13.35 9.96 -7.36
N ILE A 46 12.41 10.60 -6.65
CA ILE A 46 12.21 12.07 -6.71
C ILE A 46 13.15 12.79 -5.73
N PRO A 47 14.13 13.61 -6.18
CA PRO A 47 15.20 14.15 -5.33
C PRO A 47 14.77 15.25 -4.35
N SER A 48 13.57 15.84 -4.52
CA SER A 48 13.11 16.91 -3.62
C SER A 48 12.25 16.33 -2.51
N ILE A 49 12.68 16.48 -1.25
CA ILE A 49 11.99 15.98 -0.05
C ILE A 49 10.49 16.35 -0.06
N ASN A 50 10.15 17.59 -0.43
CA ASN A 50 8.78 18.10 -0.49
C ASN A 50 7.90 17.46 -1.59
N ARG A 51 8.49 16.74 -2.54
CA ARG A 51 7.79 16.00 -3.61
C ARG A 51 8.13 14.51 -3.61
N SER A 52 8.80 14.03 -2.56
CA SER A 52 9.18 12.64 -2.39
C SER A 52 8.17 11.89 -1.50
N ILE A 53 8.33 10.57 -1.43
CA ILE A 53 7.61 9.71 -0.47
C ILE A 53 7.85 10.11 0.99
N TYR A 54 8.89 10.90 1.29
CA TYR A 54 9.21 11.33 2.67
C TYR A 54 8.50 12.62 3.10
N SER A 55 7.61 13.17 2.26
CA SER A 55 6.86 14.38 2.60
C SER A 55 5.74 14.10 3.62
N PRO A 56 5.44 15.04 4.55
CA PRO A 56 4.32 14.88 5.49
C PRO A 56 2.95 14.70 4.82
N SER A 57 2.76 15.29 3.62
CA SER A 57 1.55 15.11 2.83
C SER A 57 1.40 13.68 2.32
N PHE A 58 2.47 13.07 1.81
CA PHE A 58 2.46 11.69 1.33
C PHE A 58 2.20 10.71 2.48
N GLN A 59 2.84 10.93 3.64
CA GLN A 59 2.59 10.12 4.83
C GLN A 59 1.12 10.18 5.27
N ARG A 60 0.49 11.36 5.20
CA ARG A 60 -0.93 11.53 5.52
C ARG A 60 -1.84 10.85 4.50
N GLN A 61 -1.50 10.91 3.22
CA GLN A 61 -2.26 10.24 2.15
C GLN A 61 -2.25 8.72 2.35
N THR A 62 -1.05 8.14 2.52
CA THR A 62 -0.92 6.69 2.79
C THR A 62 -1.64 6.26 4.06
N ALA A 63 -1.66 7.09 5.11
CA ALA A 63 -2.45 6.82 6.32
C ALA A 63 -3.96 6.75 6.06
N TRP A 64 -4.51 7.67 5.26
CA TRP A 64 -5.93 7.64 4.89
C TRP A 64 -6.28 6.42 4.03
N VAL A 65 -5.41 6.05 3.10
CA VAL A 65 -5.59 4.84 2.28
C VAL A 65 -5.56 3.59 3.17
N LEU A 66 -4.58 3.48 4.07
CA LEU A 66 -4.51 2.37 5.03
C LEU A 66 -5.71 2.29 5.97
N LEU A 67 -6.25 3.42 6.39
CA LEU A 67 -7.46 3.44 7.20
C LEU A 67 -8.65 2.87 6.39
N ALA A 68 -8.82 3.30 5.15
CA ALA A 68 -9.89 2.78 4.30
C ALA A 68 -9.72 1.28 4.03
N LEU A 69 -8.51 0.84 3.67
CA LEU A 69 -8.20 -0.56 3.43
C LEU A 69 -8.39 -1.44 4.68
N SER A 70 -7.96 -0.98 5.86
CA SER A 70 -8.11 -1.73 7.12
C SER A 70 -9.57 -1.81 7.57
N ILE A 71 -10.39 -0.78 7.32
CA ILE A 71 -11.84 -0.87 7.53
C ILE A 71 -12.45 -1.93 6.60
N MET A 72 -12.10 -1.91 5.31
CA MET A 72 -12.61 -2.90 4.35
C MET A 72 -12.17 -4.33 4.72
N GLU A 73 -10.93 -4.51 5.14
CA GLU A 73 -10.40 -5.79 5.60
C GLU A 73 -11.14 -6.27 6.87
N ALA A 74 -11.35 -5.40 7.85
CA ALA A 74 -12.14 -5.72 9.03
C ALA A 74 -13.58 -6.13 8.69
N LEU A 75 -14.19 -5.49 7.69
CA LEU A 75 -15.53 -5.82 7.19
C LEU A 75 -15.61 -7.17 6.48
N THR A 76 -14.48 -7.81 6.12
CA THR A 76 -14.50 -9.20 5.64
C THR A 76 -14.79 -10.18 6.78
N GLY A 77 -14.42 -9.82 8.02
CA GLY A 77 -14.57 -10.65 9.21
C GLY A 77 -13.76 -11.96 9.19
N PHE A 78 -12.97 -12.19 8.15
CA PHE A 78 -12.31 -13.48 7.90
C PHE A 78 -11.10 -13.69 8.80
N ALA A 79 -10.18 -12.72 8.88
CA ALA A 79 -8.99 -12.81 9.72
C ALA A 79 -9.29 -12.92 11.22
N ALA A 80 -10.45 -12.43 11.67
CA ALA A 80 -10.87 -12.49 13.07
C ALA A 80 -11.55 -13.84 13.46
N GLY A 81 -11.58 -14.82 12.54
CA GLY A 81 -12.03 -16.18 12.79
C GLY A 81 -13.51 -16.45 12.51
N PRO A 82 -13.98 -17.70 12.70
CA PRO A 82 -15.32 -18.13 12.27
C PRO A 82 -16.47 -17.37 12.94
N VAL A 83 -16.31 -16.99 14.22
CA VAL A 83 -17.33 -16.24 14.96
C VAL A 83 -17.55 -14.86 14.33
N SER A 84 -16.46 -14.14 14.07
CA SER A 84 -16.48 -12.82 13.43
C SER A 84 -17.05 -12.89 12.02
N SER A 85 -16.65 -13.89 11.24
CA SER A 85 -17.19 -14.12 9.90
C SER A 85 -18.70 -14.39 9.92
N ASN A 86 -19.19 -15.22 10.85
CA ASN A 86 -20.63 -15.49 11.00
C ASN A 86 -21.43 -14.25 11.41
N LEU A 87 -20.87 -13.42 12.30
CA LEU A 87 -21.50 -12.14 12.68
C LEU A 87 -21.65 -11.21 11.49
N ILE A 88 -20.61 -11.09 10.65
CA ILE A 88 -20.67 -10.28 9.43
C ILE A 88 -21.64 -10.86 8.40
N THR A 89 -21.66 -12.19 8.21
CA THR A 89 -22.65 -12.84 7.35
C THR A 89 -24.08 -12.53 7.81
N ALA A 90 -24.35 -12.63 9.11
CA ALA A 90 -25.65 -12.29 9.67
C ALA A 90 -25.99 -10.80 9.52
N ALA A 91 -25.06 -9.90 9.83
CA ALA A 91 -25.24 -8.46 9.76
C ALA A 91 -25.49 -7.95 8.32
N THR A 92 -24.95 -8.66 7.32
CA THR A 92 -25.14 -8.35 5.91
C THR A 92 -26.31 -9.10 5.27
N GLY A 93 -27.12 -9.81 6.05
CA GLY A 93 -28.26 -10.58 5.54
C GLY A 93 -27.85 -11.72 4.59
N GLY A 94 -26.63 -12.24 4.74
CA GLY A 94 -26.09 -13.31 3.91
C GLY A 94 -25.32 -12.84 2.67
N LEU A 95 -25.16 -11.54 2.43
CA LEU A 95 -24.39 -11.02 1.29
C LEU A 95 -22.89 -11.30 1.42
N LEU A 96 -22.30 -11.02 2.58
CA LEU A 96 -20.92 -11.38 2.89
C LEU A 96 -20.86 -12.74 3.58
N THR A 97 -21.02 -13.80 2.79
CA THR A 97 -20.77 -15.17 3.28
C THR A 97 -19.29 -15.35 3.65
N ARG A 98 -18.98 -16.40 4.42
CA ARG A 98 -17.59 -16.74 4.76
C ARG A 98 -16.69 -16.93 3.53
N GLY A 99 -17.22 -17.48 2.44
CA GLY A 99 -16.48 -17.66 1.18
C GLY A 99 -16.17 -16.32 0.50
N VAL A 100 -17.19 -15.46 0.37
CA VAL A 100 -17.01 -14.11 -0.20
C VAL A 100 -16.08 -13.25 0.67
N GLY A 101 -16.21 -13.35 2.00
CA GLY A 101 -15.32 -12.69 2.95
C GLY A 101 -13.87 -13.13 2.80
N LEU A 102 -13.61 -14.43 2.59
CA LEU A 102 -12.28 -14.93 2.28
C LEU A 102 -11.72 -14.32 0.98
N GLU A 103 -12.45 -14.39 -0.13
CA GLU A 103 -11.98 -13.85 -1.41
C GLU A 103 -11.67 -12.35 -1.34
N LEU A 104 -12.53 -11.57 -0.68
CA LEU A 104 -12.30 -10.14 -0.46
C LEU A 104 -11.13 -9.89 0.47
N HIS A 105 -10.94 -10.71 1.51
CA HIS A 105 -9.82 -10.58 2.43
C HIS A 105 -8.49 -10.76 1.70
N LEU A 106 -8.39 -11.82 0.90
CA LEU A 106 -7.20 -12.12 0.09
C LEU A 106 -6.91 -11.01 -0.93
N LEU A 107 -7.93 -10.49 -1.59
CA LEU A 107 -7.78 -9.35 -2.52
C LEU A 107 -7.28 -8.06 -1.84
N LEU A 108 -7.48 -7.92 -0.53
CA LEU A 108 -7.07 -6.74 0.23
C LEU A 108 -5.66 -6.85 0.84
N ILE A 109 -5.10 -8.05 1.00
CA ILE A 109 -3.77 -8.26 1.61
C ILE A 109 -2.68 -7.54 0.82
N ASP A 110 -2.63 -7.71 -0.50
CA ASP A 110 -1.59 -7.11 -1.35
C ASP A 110 -1.61 -5.56 -1.34
N PRO A 111 -2.77 -4.89 -1.52
CA PRO A 111 -2.87 -3.44 -1.34
C PRO A 111 -2.49 -2.98 0.07
N LEU A 112 -2.94 -3.68 1.12
CA LEU A 112 -2.60 -3.35 2.50
C LEU A 112 -1.10 -3.40 2.71
N ALA A 113 -0.46 -4.49 2.31
CA ALA A 113 0.98 -4.68 2.41
C ALA A 113 1.76 -3.58 1.69
N PHE A 114 1.34 -3.25 0.47
CA PHE A 114 1.94 -2.20 -0.33
C PHE A 114 1.89 -0.83 0.37
N PHE A 115 0.69 -0.37 0.74
CA PHE A 115 0.53 0.94 1.38
C PHE A 115 1.14 0.98 2.78
N PHE A 116 1.14 -0.12 3.51
CA PHE A 116 1.76 -0.21 4.83
C PHE A 116 3.27 -0.01 4.72
N THR A 117 3.89 -0.66 3.74
CA THR A 117 5.32 -0.54 3.51
C THR A 117 5.69 0.89 3.10
N LEU A 118 4.93 1.50 2.17
CA LEU A 118 5.09 2.91 1.81
C LEU A 118 4.94 3.86 3.01
N HIS A 119 3.95 3.61 3.87
CA HIS A 119 3.68 4.44 5.04
C HIS A 119 4.84 4.39 6.04
N ILE A 120 5.36 3.19 6.32
CA ILE A 120 6.53 3.01 7.19
C ILE A 120 7.77 3.68 6.59
N ALA A 121 8.06 3.45 5.31
CA ALA A 121 9.21 4.05 4.64
C ALA A 121 9.14 5.59 4.67
N SER A 122 7.96 6.16 4.40
CA SER A 122 7.68 7.58 4.52
C SER A 122 7.96 8.10 5.93
N GLY A 123 7.43 7.43 6.95
CA GLY A 123 7.60 7.80 8.36
C GLY A 123 9.04 7.73 8.84
N ILE A 124 9.77 6.67 8.49
CA ILE A 124 11.20 6.50 8.81
C ILE A 124 12.02 7.61 8.15
N GLY A 125 11.84 7.82 6.85
CA GLY A 125 12.59 8.86 6.12
C GLY A 125 12.30 10.26 6.66
N LEU A 126 11.04 10.59 6.95
CA LEU A 126 10.69 11.88 7.56
C LEU A 126 11.31 12.03 8.95
N ALA A 127 11.33 10.98 9.76
CA ALA A 127 11.95 11.00 11.09
C ALA A 127 13.47 11.24 11.01
N LEU A 128 14.16 10.59 10.07
CA LEU A 128 15.60 10.78 9.84
C LEU A 128 15.92 12.20 9.37
N ILE A 129 15.11 12.76 8.46
CA ILE A 129 15.25 14.14 7.99
C ILE A 129 15.09 15.12 9.17
N ARG A 130 14.09 14.92 10.03
CA ARG A 130 13.86 15.74 11.22
C ARG A 130 15.01 15.67 12.24
N ARG A 131 15.73 14.54 12.26
CA ARG A 131 16.94 14.36 13.08
C ARG A 131 18.22 14.90 12.40
N GLY A 132 18.11 15.50 11.22
CA GLY A 132 19.24 16.11 10.51
C GLY A 132 20.15 15.12 9.80
N VAL A 133 19.71 13.89 9.54
CA VAL A 133 20.50 12.89 8.79
C VAL A 133 20.59 13.31 7.31
N ARG A 134 21.79 13.68 6.87
CA ARG A 134 22.06 14.17 5.49
C ARG A 134 22.64 13.11 4.55
N TRP A 135 22.78 11.87 4.99
CA TRP A 135 23.38 10.81 4.18
C TRP A 135 22.42 10.37 3.06
N THR A 136 22.51 11.01 1.90
CA THR A 136 21.61 10.82 0.75
C THR A 136 21.31 9.36 0.38
N PRO A 137 22.29 8.42 0.40
CA PRO A 137 22.02 7.02 0.05
C PRO A 137 20.97 6.34 0.93
N ILE A 138 20.72 6.81 2.16
CA ILE A 138 19.66 6.24 3.00
C ILE A 138 18.28 6.39 2.37
N TYR A 139 18.06 7.52 1.69
CA TYR A 139 16.78 7.91 1.12
C TYR A 139 16.60 7.39 -0.31
N THR A 140 17.69 7.16 -1.05
CA THR A 140 17.64 6.75 -2.45
C THR A 140 17.90 5.26 -2.66
N ILE A 141 18.56 4.58 -1.72
CA ILE A 141 18.95 3.17 -1.85
C ILE A 141 18.46 2.35 -0.66
N VAL A 142 18.83 2.72 0.57
CA VAL A 142 18.60 1.85 1.74
C VAL A 142 17.12 1.67 2.06
N ILE A 143 16.39 2.76 2.33
CA ILE A 143 14.95 2.69 2.64
C ILE A 143 14.18 2.02 1.48
N PRO A 144 14.42 2.39 0.21
CA PRO A 144 13.77 1.74 -0.93
C PRO A 144 14.04 0.25 -1.05
N ALA A 145 15.29 -0.19 -0.85
CA ALA A 145 15.65 -1.60 -0.88
C ALA A 145 14.95 -2.39 0.24
N LEU A 146 14.89 -1.82 1.45
CA LEU A 146 14.16 -2.40 2.57
C LEU A 146 12.65 -2.48 2.30
N LEU A 147 12.09 -1.46 1.66
CA LEU A 147 10.69 -1.45 1.25
C LEU A 147 10.40 -2.51 0.19
N LEU A 148 11.22 -2.62 -0.85
CA LEU A 148 11.08 -3.65 -1.88
C LEU A 148 11.19 -5.05 -1.29
N LEU A 149 12.16 -5.28 -0.40
CA LEU A 149 12.37 -6.56 0.25
C LEU A 149 11.22 -6.91 1.21
N GLY A 150 10.74 -5.94 1.99
CA GLY A 150 9.59 -6.12 2.87
C GLY A 150 8.32 -6.48 2.09
N PHE A 151 8.01 -5.72 1.04
CA PHE A 151 6.87 -6.01 0.18
C PHE A 151 6.99 -7.37 -0.51
N ALA A 152 8.15 -7.69 -1.10
CA ALA A 152 8.40 -8.98 -1.72
C ALA A 152 8.26 -10.15 -0.74
N THR A 153 8.66 -9.96 0.52
CA THR A 153 8.48 -10.97 1.58
C THR A 153 6.99 -11.21 1.86
N VAL A 154 6.18 -10.15 1.95
CA VAL A 154 4.73 -10.30 2.17
C VAL A 154 4.09 -11.03 0.99
N ILE A 155 4.38 -10.62 -0.24
CA ILE A 155 3.85 -11.29 -1.45
C ILE A 155 4.28 -12.77 -1.50
N TYR A 156 5.54 -13.07 -1.17
CA TYR A 156 6.02 -14.44 -1.11
C TYR A 156 5.25 -15.26 -0.07
N LEU A 157 5.11 -14.75 1.16
CA LEU A 157 4.38 -15.44 2.21
C LEU A 157 2.92 -15.63 1.84
N ASP A 158 2.27 -14.62 1.27
CA ASP A 158 0.89 -14.68 0.81
C ASP A 158 0.73 -15.75 -0.30
N SER A 159 1.68 -15.79 -1.25
CA SER A 159 1.70 -16.83 -2.29
C SER A 159 1.79 -18.26 -1.75
N LEU A 160 2.45 -18.48 -0.60
CA LEU A 160 2.51 -19.81 0.03
C LEU A 160 1.17 -20.27 0.60
N PHE A 161 0.22 -19.36 0.82
CA PHE A 161 -1.14 -19.71 1.23
C PHE A 161 -2.06 -19.99 0.02
N PHE A 162 -1.60 -19.70 -1.20
CA PHE A 162 -2.34 -19.91 -2.46
C PHE A 162 -1.87 -21.11 -3.29
N PHE A 163 -0.72 -21.72 -2.97
CA PHE A 163 -0.12 -22.86 -3.68
C PHE A 163 0.14 -24.05 -2.77
#